data_AF-A0A7V4F215-F1
#
_entry.id   AF-A0A7V4F215-F1
#
_cell.length_a   1.000
_cell.length_b   1.000
_cell.length_c   1.000
_cell.angle_alpha   90.00
_cell.angle_beta   90.00
_cell.angle_gamma   90.00
#
_symmetry.space_group_name_H-M   'P 1'
#
loop_
_entity.id
_entity.type
_entity.pdbx_description
1 polymer ?
#
loop_
_entity_poly.entity_id
_entity_poly.type
_entity_poly.pdbx_seq_one_letter_code
_entity_poly.pdbx_strand_id
1 'polypeptide(L)'
;MKSTHDTIEKDLITVVSGRPGNKWWISMALSFAGILIGLWGFYKTLYDGIGTWGLTNYVAWGVAITNFVWWIGIAHAGTFISSILLLFRQRWRMSVNRSAETMTILAVMIAAIFPVIHLGRIFYVHYLMPIPTQSDLWINFNSPLVWDVFAISTYLLVSLLFWYTGLIPDFALLAIKTNNRYKKKIYKWLSMGWYNTGKMWNLHHKMIYYMATIAAPLVISVHSVVSNDFAVTPIAGWHSTIFPPFFVVGAVYSGFAMTQILIIIIRNVFRLDAYIDLHIIETINKIIMLTGMLLLLAYANEMFTIYLSSNQYEIKLSNEKLFGSFSPYFYLMIFCNCILPQLLWWKRIRTKVSWSVVIAVAISVGMWLERYIIVINSLENCLLPVRQSTYHASWVEVCLFIGSCSFFILMFLLMVKFIPLIAINEMKSYKGHEHYDKTKKIATHTTFETRHLIAVFACEKDLVQAYEPIKTLYGINEIITPNHVEVSESIKSTIPGNGLIAGITGGILAFGFQYWVMVIKNPMVYGGKPLFSFPSFVPVIFECAVLFAVLAMFVTFVIELRRIGAGINHDKSIGYGFMIITCAENKTENKQQLMQLGA
;
A
#
# COMPACT_ATOMS: atom_id res chain seq x y z
N MET A 1 -23.38 -16.00 -26.33
CA MET A 1 -22.60 -14.75 -26.18
C MET A 1 -22.20 -14.62 -24.71
N LYS A 2 -20.93 -14.33 -24.40
CA LYS A 2 -20.41 -14.23 -23.02
C LYS A 2 -20.85 -12.92 -22.37
N SER A 3 -21.17 -12.93 -21.08
CA SER A 3 -21.52 -11.72 -20.34
C SER A 3 -20.32 -10.77 -20.21
N THR A 4 -20.55 -9.48 -19.99
CA THR A 4 -19.49 -8.50 -19.72
C THR A 4 -18.61 -8.96 -18.54
N HIS A 5 -19.21 -9.53 -17.50
CA HIS A 5 -18.50 -10.07 -16.33
C HIS A 5 -17.61 -11.26 -16.67
N ASP A 6 -18.05 -12.18 -17.54
CA ASP A 6 -17.23 -13.31 -17.98
C ASP A 6 -16.02 -12.85 -18.81
N THR A 7 -16.16 -11.74 -19.52
CA THR A 7 -15.09 -11.15 -20.33
C THR A 7 -14.03 -10.52 -19.43
N ILE A 8 -14.44 -9.70 -18.45
CA ILE A 8 -13.56 -9.12 -17.42
C ILE A 8 -12.77 -10.21 -16.69
N GLU A 9 -13.48 -11.24 -16.24
CA GLU A 9 -12.88 -12.36 -15.55
C GLU A 9 -11.87 -13.11 -16.43
N LYS A 10 -12.24 -13.41 -17.68
CA LYS A 10 -11.36 -14.12 -18.60
C LYS A 10 -10.10 -13.32 -18.89
N ASP A 11 -10.21 -12.03 -19.18
CA ASP A 11 -9.06 -11.19 -19.55
C ASP A 11 -8.06 -11.10 -18.40
N LEU A 12 -8.54 -10.80 -17.19
CA LEU A 12 -7.68 -10.66 -16.01
C LEU A 12 -7.09 -11.99 -15.54
N ILE A 13 -7.84 -13.09 -15.60
CA ILE A 13 -7.32 -14.43 -15.29
C ILE A 13 -6.31 -14.88 -16.36
N THR A 14 -6.46 -14.46 -17.62
CA THR A 14 -5.52 -14.83 -18.69
C THR A 14 -4.12 -14.27 -18.42
N VAL A 15 -4.02 -13.09 -17.80
CA VAL A 15 -2.72 -12.53 -17.37
C VAL A 15 -2.02 -13.45 -16.37
N VAL A 16 -2.75 -13.94 -15.37
CA VAL A 16 -2.20 -14.81 -14.30
C VAL A 16 -1.92 -16.23 -14.82
N SER A 17 -2.84 -16.78 -15.63
CA SER A 17 -2.78 -18.18 -16.09
C SER A 17 -1.93 -18.38 -17.35
N GLY A 18 -1.79 -17.37 -18.19
CA GLY A 18 -1.10 -17.41 -19.49
C GLY A 18 0.40 -17.73 -19.37
N ARG A 19 0.99 -18.37 -20.39
CA ARG A 19 2.43 -18.67 -20.38
C ARG A 19 3.24 -17.37 -20.47
N PRO A 20 4.30 -17.19 -19.67
CA PRO A 20 5.15 -16.02 -19.77
C PRO A 20 5.83 -15.95 -21.14
N GLY A 21 5.81 -14.78 -21.77
CA GLY A 21 6.51 -14.55 -23.03
C GLY A 21 8.03 -14.34 -22.82
N ASN A 22 8.80 -14.35 -23.92
CA ASN A 22 10.27 -14.20 -23.87
C ASN A 22 10.72 -12.91 -23.16
N LYS A 23 10.00 -11.80 -23.34
CA LYS A 23 10.29 -10.53 -22.67
C LYS A 23 10.25 -10.65 -21.15
N TRP A 24 9.31 -11.43 -20.60
CA TRP A 24 9.22 -11.66 -19.16
C TRP A 24 10.43 -12.43 -18.63
N TRP A 25 10.88 -13.46 -19.36
CA TRP A 25 12.09 -14.20 -19.00
C TRP A 25 13.36 -13.36 -19.09
N ILE A 26 13.49 -12.51 -20.11
CA ILE A 26 14.60 -11.56 -20.23
C ILE A 26 14.61 -10.59 -19.05
N SER A 27 13.45 -10.01 -18.70
CA SER A 27 13.34 -9.13 -17.54
C SER A 27 13.67 -9.85 -16.23
N MET A 28 13.18 -11.08 -16.04
CA MET A 28 13.52 -11.91 -14.87
C MET A 28 15.03 -12.18 -14.79
N ALA A 29 15.68 -12.52 -15.90
CA ALA A 29 17.12 -12.78 -15.93
C ALA A 29 17.93 -11.51 -15.61
N LEU A 30 17.55 -10.36 -16.17
CA LEU A 30 18.21 -9.09 -15.91
C LEU A 30 18.03 -8.65 -14.44
N SER A 31 16.81 -8.76 -13.90
CA SER A 31 16.55 -8.48 -12.49
C SER A 31 17.30 -9.45 -11.57
N PHE A 32 17.41 -10.73 -11.94
CA PHE A 32 18.19 -11.69 -11.18
C PHE A 32 19.69 -11.34 -11.18
N ALA A 33 20.25 -10.96 -12.34
CA ALA A 33 21.64 -10.49 -12.42
C ALA A 33 21.88 -9.24 -11.56
N GLY A 34 20.96 -8.28 -11.57
CA GLY A 34 21.04 -7.10 -10.71
C GLY A 34 20.95 -7.42 -9.21
N ILE A 35 20.17 -8.42 -8.82
CA ILE A 35 20.13 -8.92 -7.43
C ILE A 35 21.48 -9.54 -7.06
N LEU A 36 22.12 -10.30 -7.95
CA LEU A 36 23.46 -10.86 -7.67
C LEU A 36 24.49 -9.74 -7.43
N ILE A 37 24.41 -8.63 -8.18
CA ILE A 37 25.24 -7.44 -7.95
C ILE A 37 24.94 -6.84 -6.55
N GLY A 38 23.66 -6.74 -6.18
CA GLY A 38 23.25 -6.27 -4.85
C GLY A 38 23.75 -7.17 -3.72
N LEU A 39 23.61 -8.50 -3.89
CA LEU A 39 24.09 -9.49 -2.93
C LEU A 39 25.61 -9.47 -2.81
N TRP A 40 26.33 -9.18 -3.88
CA TRP A 40 27.78 -8.96 -3.83
C TRP A 40 28.14 -7.72 -3.00
N GLY A 41 27.46 -6.60 -3.22
CA GLY A 41 27.63 -5.40 -2.39
C GLY A 41 27.29 -5.66 -0.91
N PHE A 42 26.23 -6.41 -0.65
CA PHE A 42 25.86 -6.82 0.71
C PHE A 42 26.90 -7.74 1.35
N TYR A 43 27.42 -8.72 0.61
CA TYR A 43 28.50 -9.59 1.07
C TYR A 43 29.76 -8.80 1.46
N LYS A 44 30.16 -7.82 0.63
CA LYS A 44 31.31 -6.95 0.94
C LYS A 44 31.06 -6.10 2.18
N THR A 45 29.84 -5.56 2.33
CA THR A 45 29.45 -4.82 3.54
C THR A 45 29.53 -5.70 4.80
N LEU A 46 29.12 -6.97 4.72
CA LEU A 46 29.17 -7.91 5.83
C LEU A 46 30.59 -8.38 6.17
N TYR A 47 31.40 -8.66 5.16
CA TYR A 47 32.71 -9.29 5.34
C TYR A 47 33.80 -8.25 5.67
N ASP A 48 33.87 -7.16 4.91
CA ASP A 48 34.88 -6.11 5.12
C ASP A 48 34.39 -5.01 6.07
N GLY A 49 33.08 -4.94 6.31
CA GLY A 49 32.43 -3.97 7.19
C GLY A 49 31.91 -2.72 6.46
N ILE A 50 31.25 -1.85 7.23
CA ILE A 50 30.63 -0.60 6.74
C ILE A 50 31.66 0.41 6.21
N GLY A 51 32.93 0.29 6.58
CA GLY A 51 34.00 1.13 6.05
C GLY A 51 34.22 0.99 4.54
N THR A 52 33.61 0.00 3.88
CA THR A 52 33.58 -0.10 2.41
C THR A 52 32.66 0.92 1.74
N TRP A 53 31.77 1.55 2.51
CA TRP A 53 30.90 2.62 2.04
C TRP A 53 31.67 3.94 1.98
N GLY A 54 31.16 4.92 1.24
CA GLY A 54 31.77 6.25 1.12
C GLY A 54 31.63 7.13 2.35
N LEU A 55 31.22 6.56 3.48
CA LEU A 55 30.91 7.27 4.72
C LEU A 55 32.18 7.85 5.35
N THR A 56 32.00 8.93 6.11
CA THR A 56 33.07 9.55 6.88
C THR A 56 32.62 9.69 8.33
N ASN A 57 33.54 10.06 9.22
CA ASN A 57 33.19 10.27 10.64
C ASN A 57 32.18 11.42 10.85
N TYR A 58 32.01 12.29 9.85
CA TYR A 58 31.07 13.40 9.88
C TYR A 58 29.81 13.11 9.06
N VAL A 59 29.98 12.53 7.88
CA VAL A 59 28.88 12.03 7.04
C VAL A 59 28.66 10.56 7.34
N ALA A 60 27.98 10.31 8.47
CA ALA A 60 27.67 8.96 8.93
C ALA A 60 26.48 8.31 8.19
N TRP A 61 25.66 9.11 7.51
CA TRP A 61 24.56 8.65 6.66
C TRP A 61 24.73 9.14 5.22
N GLY A 62 24.60 8.22 4.27
CA GLY A 62 24.76 8.49 2.85
C GLY A 62 23.59 7.96 2.00
N VAL A 63 23.92 7.34 0.88
CA VAL A 63 22.94 6.83 -0.09
C VAL A 63 22.04 5.73 0.49
N ALA A 64 22.50 4.95 1.48
CA ALA A 64 21.65 3.93 2.12
C ALA A 64 20.40 4.53 2.79
N ILE A 65 20.55 5.60 3.57
CA ILE A 65 19.42 6.30 4.21
C ILE A 65 18.60 7.07 3.18
N THR A 66 19.25 7.65 2.18
CA THR A 66 18.56 8.26 1.03
C THR A 66 17.62 7.25 0.36
N ASN A 67 18.10 6.03 0.09
CA ASN A 67 17.32 4.95 -0.51
C ASN A 67 16.22 4.44 0.41
N PHE A 68 16.50 4.30 1.71
CA PHE A 68 15.49 3.95 2.70
C PHE A 68 14.29 4.92 2.65
N VAL A 69 14.53 6.22 2.78
CA VAL A 69 13.48 7.25 2.78
C VAL A 69 12.78 7.34 1.42
N TRP A 70 13.49 7.09 0.32
CA TRP A 70 12.91 7.05 -1.02
C TRP A 70 11.98 5.84 -1.22
N TRP A 71 12.40 4.64 -0.82
CA TRP A 71 11.59 3.42 -0.92
C TRP A 71 10.36 3.46 -0.02
N ILE A 72 10.50 3.91 1.23
CA ILE A 72 9.34 4.07 2.10
C ILE A 72 8.40 5.14 1.54
N GLY A 73 8.94 6.24 1.00
CA GLY A 73 8.17 7.28 0.29
C GLY A 73 7.32 6.72 -0.85
N ILE A 74 7.91 5.90 -1.72
CA ILE A 74 7.19 5.22 -2.82
C ILE A 74 6.04 4.36 -2.28
N ALA A 75 6.26 3.68 -1.15
CA ALA A 75 5.28 2.77 -0.59
C ALA A 75 3.96 3.46 -0.21
N HIS A 76 4.00 4.73 0.22
CA HIS A 76 2.82 5.43 0.73
C HIS A 76 1.68 5.59 -0.28
N ALA A 77 1.98 5.74 -1.56
CA ALA A 77 0.94 5.98 -2.56
C ALA A 77 -0.04 4.82 -2.70
N GLY A 78 0.40 3.57 -2.59
CA GLY A 78 -0.51 2.43 -2.76
C GLY A 78 -1.54 2.32 -1.65
N THR A 79 -1.14 2.53 -0.40
CA THR A 79 -2.07 2.65 0.72
C THR A 79 -2.92 3.91 0.62
N PHE A 80 -2.38 5.05 0.18
CA PHE A 80 -3.17 6.27 -0.04
C PHE A 80 -4.29 6.04 -1.07
N ILE A 81 -3.97 5.40 -2.21
CA ILE A 81 -4.92 5.07 -3.26
C ILE A 81 -6.00 4.12 -2.75
N SER A 82 -5.65 3.20 -1.85
CA SER A 82 -6.54 2.11 -1.46
C SER A 82 -7.32 2.40 -0.18
N SER A 83 -6.84 3.30 0.68
CA SER A 83 -7.54 3.76 1.88
C SER A 83 -8.19 5.14 1.69
N ILE A 84 -7.41 6.20 1.46
CA ILE A 84 -7.91 7.58 1.44
C ILE A 84 -8.89 7.80 0.28
N LEU A 85 -8.58 7.32 -0.93
CA LEU A 85 -9.52 7.44 -2.06
C LEU A 85 -10.79 6.59 -1.88
N LEU A 86 -10.71 5.48 -1.14
CA LEU A 86 -11.90 4.70 -0.76
C LEU A 86 -12.79 5.52 0.18
N LEU A 87 -12.22 6.21 1.17
CA LEU A 87 -12.96 7.08 2.08
C LEU A 87 -13.63 8.25 1.34
N PHE A 88 -12.96 8.81 0.33
CA PHE A 88 -13.54 9.79 -0.60
C PHE A 88 -14.47 9.19 -1.66
N ARG A 89 -14.76 7.88 -1.58
CA ARG A 89 -15.64 7.14 -2.49
C ARG A 89 -15.30 7.32 -3.98
N GLN A 90 -14.01 7.48 -4.29
CA GLN A 90 -13.54 7.65 -5.66
C GLN A 90 -13.52 6.31 -6.38
N ARG A 91 -14.39 6.14 -7.39
CA ARG A 91 -14.58 4.85 -8.09
C ARG A 91 -13.42 4.47 -9.01
N TRP A 92 -12.73 5.44 -9.60
CA TRP A 92 -11.61 5.19 -10.53
C TRP A 92 -10.44 4.42 -9.89
N ARG A 93 -10.33 4.43 -8.55
CA ARG A 93 -9.30 3.68 -7.81
C ARG A 93 -9.36 2.17 -8.09
N MET A 94 -10.53 1.63 -8.42
CA MET A 94 -10.77 0.18 -8.55
C MET A 94 -9.93 -0.48 -9.65
N SER A 95 -9.49 0.29 -10.65
CA SER A 95 -8.62 -0.21 -11.72
C SER A 95 -7.14 -0.27 -11.33
N VAL A 96 -6.75 0.42 -10.25
CA VAL A 96 -5.33 0.66 -9.92
C VAL A 96 -4.94 0.19 -8.52
N ASN A 97 -5.89 0.12 -7.59
CA ASN A 97 -5.67 -0.18 -6.18
C ASN A 97 -4.79 -1.41 -5.95
N ARG A 98 -5.09 -2.53 -6.60
CA ARG A 98 -4.38 -3.79 -6.34
C ARG A 98 -2.91 -3.71 -6.75
N SER A 99 -2.63 -3.16 -7.92
CA SER A 99 -1.25 -2.94 -8.36
C SER A 99 -0.49 -1.98 -7.44
N ALA A 100 -1.19 -0.97 -6.89
CA ALA A 100 -0.61 0.00 -5.99
C ALA A 100 -0.35 -0.59 -4.59
N GLU A 101 -1.28 -1.37 -4.03
CA GLU A 101 -1.07 -2.12 -2.77
C GLU A 101 0.09 -3.12 -2.88
N THR A 102 0.20 -3.83 -4.00
CA THR A 102 1.34 -4.71 -4.26
C THR A 102 2.65 -3.92 -4.31
N MET A 103 2.67 -2.75 -4.99
CA MET A 103 3.82 -1.86 -4.97
C MET A 103 4.19 -1.45 -3.54
N THR A 104 3.22 -1.06 -2.71
CA THR A 104 3.45 -0.70 -1.30
C THR A 104 4.18 -1.81 -0.56
N ILE A 105 3.63 -3.02 -0.54
CA ILE A 105 4.21 -4.13 0.25
C ILE A 105 5.64 -4.43 -0.20
N LEU A 106 5.89 -4.46 -1.50
CA LEU A 106 7.23 -4.71 -2.04
C LEU A 106 8.21 -3.59 -1.69
N ALA A 107 7.77 -2.32 -1.80
CA ALA A 107 8.59 -1.16 -1.49
C ALA A 107 8.90 -1.08 0.01
N VAL A 108 7.95 -1.36 0.92
CA VAL A 108 8.19 -1.40 2.37
C VAL A 108 9.18 -2.51 2.73
N MET A 109 9.04 -3.71 2.14
CA MET A 109 9.97 -4.81 2.39
C MET A 109 11.41 -4.43 2.02
N ILE A 110 11.59 -3.69 0.92
CA ILE A 110 12.90 -3.21 0.49
C ILE A 110 13.40 -2.09 1.40
N ALA A 111 12.52 -1.13 1.73
CA ALA A 111 12.85 -0.06 2.66
C ALA A 111 13.35 -0.62 3.98
N ALA A 112 12.67 -1.64 4.55
CA ALA A 112 13.04 -2.28 5.80
C ALA A 112 14.41 -2.97 5.80
N ILE A 113 14.97 -3.31 4.63
CA ILE A 113 16.32 -3.89 4.54
C ILE A 113 17.38 -2.83 4.86
N PHE A 114 17.21 -1.58 4.44
CA PHE A 114 18.23 -0.53 4.60
C PHE A 114 18.56 -0.21 6.06
N PRO A 115 17.59 -0.02 6.98
CA PRO A 115 17.84 0.12 8.40
C PRO A 115 18.59 -1.07 9.02
N VAL A 116 18.50 -2.27 8.46
CA VAL A 116 19.23 -3.43 8.96
C VAL A 116 20.67 -3.46 8.43
N ILE A 117 20.86 -3.28 7.13
CA ILE A 117 22.19 -3.41 6.50
C ILE A 117 23.14 -2.25 6.81
N HIS A 118 22.60 -1.09 7.19
CA HIS A 118 23.41 0.06 7.59
C HIS A 118 23.96 -0.05 9.03
N LEU A 119 23.59 -1.09 9.78
CA LEU A 119 24.11 -1.30 11.12
C LEU A 119 25.54 -1.84 11.07
N GLY A 120 26.47 -1.21 11.80
CA GLY A 120 27.85 -1.68 11.88
C GLY A 120 27.99 -3.10 12.42
N ARG A 121 27.00 -3.57 13.19
CA ARG A 121 26.93 -4.94 13.69
C ARG A 121 25.54 -5.52 13.51
N ILE A 122 25.26 -5.99 12.30
CA ILE A 122 23.95 -6.48 11.85
C ILE A 122 23.39 -7.60 12.76
N PHE A 123 24.26 -8.46 13.31
CA PHE A 123 23.84 -9.58 14.17
C PHE A 123 23.13 -9.16 15.47
N TYR A 124 23.29 -7.90 15.89
CA TYR A 124 22.66 -7.35 17.10
C TYR A 124 21.37 -6.57 16.82
N VAL A 125 20.81 -6.65 15.61
CA VAL A 125 19.55 -5.97 15.25
C VAL A 125 18.39 -6.29 16.20
N HIS A 126 18.40 -7.49 16.81
CA HIS A 126 17.37 -7.91 17.77
C HIS A 126 17.31 -7.03 19.03
N TYR A 127 18.37 -6.29 19.38
CA TYR A 127 18.35 -5.32 20.48
C TYR A 127 17.53 -4.06 20.17
N LEU A 128 17.09 -3.85 18.92
CA LEU A 128 16.14 -2.78 18.59
C LEU A 128 14.70 -3.16 18.98
N MET A 129 14.45 -4.45 19.24
CA MET A 129 13.15 -4.93 19.68
C MET A 129 13.07 -4.94 21.21
N PRO A 130 11.90 -4.63 21.80
CA PRO A 130 11.70 -4.67 23.24
C PRO A 130 11.56 -6.12 23.75
N ILE A 131 12.63 -6.91 23.64
CA ILE A 131 12.67 -8.30 24.12
C ILE A 131 13.50 -8.40 25.41
N PRO A 132 13.11 -9.26 26.37
CA PRO A 132 13.94 -9.53 27.54
C PRO A 132 15.31 -10.07 27.12
N THR A 133 16.37 -9.46 27.64
CA THR A 133 17.76 -9.84 27.38
C THR A 133 18.42 -10.41 28.64
N GLN A 134 19.49 -11.18 28.48
CA GLN A 134 20.22 -11.76 29.63
C GLN A 134 20.80 -10.70 30.57
N SER A 135 21.08 -9.50 30.05
CA SER A 135 21.58 -8.35 30.80
C SER A 135 20.46 -7.48 31.40
N ASP A 136 19.19 -7.87 31.23
CA ASP A 136 18.02 -7.10 31.69
C ASP A 136 18.03 -5.63 31.21
N LEU A 137 18.59 -5.42 30.02
CA LEU A 137 18.64 -4.14 29.34
C LEU A 137 17.45 -4.02 28.37
N TRP A 138 16.91 -2.80 28.29
CA TRP A 138 15.74 -2.44 27.51
C TRP A 138 16.05 -1.26 26.59
N ILE A 139 15.20 -1.09 25.57
CA ILE A 139 15.37 -0.07 24.53
C ILE A 139 15.01 1.34 25.02
N ASN A 140 15.57 2.35 24.35
CA ASN A 140 15.27 3.76 24.60
C ASN A 140 14.16 4.26 23.67
N PHE A 141 12.97 4.47 24.22
CA PHE A 141 11.79 4.96 23.50
C PHE A 141 11.82 6.46 23.15
N ASN A 142 12.86 7.20 23.53
CA ASN A 142 13.03 8.59 23.09
C ASN A 142 13.74 8.72 21.73
N SER A 143 14.22 7.61 21.15
CA SER A 143 14.93 7.62 19.88
C SER A 143 13.95 7.47 18.70
N PRO A 144 13.95 8.39 17.72
CA PRO A 144 13.17 8.26 16.50
C PRO A 144 13.45 6.97 15.72
N LEU A 145 14.69 6.48 15.72
CA LEU A 145 15.06 5.22 15.07
C LEU A 145 14.33 4.01 15.68
N VAL A 146 13.98 4.05 16.96
CA VAL A 146 13.14 3.01 17.58
C VAL A 146 11.70 3.15 17.09
N TRP A 147 11.19 4.38 16.98
CA TRP A 147 9.85 4.63 16.44
C TRP A 147 9.71 4.09 15.02
N ASP A 148 10.75 4.24 14.20
CA ASP A 148 10.85 3.68 12.85
C ASP A 148 10.64 2.16 12.82
N VAL A 149 11.23 1.41 13.77
CA VAL A 149 11.03 -0.04 13.86
C VAL A 149 9.56 -0.37 14.09
N PHE A 150 8.85 0.35 14.96
CA PHE A 150 7.42 0.16 15.20
C PHE A 150 6.56 0.62 14.02
N ALA A 151 6.88 1.77 13.42
CA ALA A 151 6.14 2.35 12.31
C ALA A 151 6.23 1.46 11.05
N ILE A 152 7.44 1.06 10.64
CA ILE A 152 7.64 0.23 9.45
C ILE A 152 7.03 -1.17 9.63
N SER A 153 7.21 -1.79 10.81
CA SER A 153 6.65 -3.12 11.08
C SER A 153 5.12 -3.09 11.11
N THR A 154 4.52 -2.11 11.77
CA THR A 154 3.07 -1.90 11.78
C THR A 154 2.55 -1.60 10.38
N TYR A 155 3.22 -0.73 9.64
CA TYR A 155 2.85 -0.37 8.28
C TYR A 155 2.88 -1.57 7.33
N LEU A 156 3.93 -2.40 7.39
CA LEU A 156 4.05 -3.62 6.60
C LEU A 156 2.92 -4.61 6.93
N LEU A 157 2.68 -4.88 8.22
CA LEU A 157 1.66 -5.84 8.65
C LEU A 157 0.24 -5.37 8.30
N VAL A 158 -0.09 -4.11 8.56
CA VAL A 158 -1.41 -3.55 8.23
C VAL A 158 -1.62 -3.53 6.72
N SER A 159 -0.61 -3.11 5.94
CA SER A 159 -0.69 -3.10 4.47
C SER A 159 -0.84 -4.52 3.90
N LEU A 160 -0.10 -5.50 4.45
CA LEU A 160 -0.19 -6.90 4.05
C LEU A 160 -1.59 -7.47 4.33
N LEU A 161 -2.14 -7.21 5.52
CA LEU A 161 -3.49 -7.66 5.87
C LEU A 161 -4.56 -6.96 5.03
N PHE A 162 -4.39 -5.67 4.73
CA PHE A 162 -5.34 -4.90 3.92
C PHE A 162 -5.41 -5.44 2.50
N TRP A 163 -4.24 -5.59 1.87
CA TRP A 163 -4.09 -6.20 0.55
C TRP A 163 -4.62 -7.64 0.51
N TYR A 164 -4.27 -8.45 1.52
CA TYR A 164 -4.69 -9.84 1.60
C TYR A 164 -6.22 -9.96 1.76
N THR A 165 -6.84 -9.19 2.65
CA THR A 165 -8.31 -9.15 2.78
C THR A 165 -8.97 -8.80 1.45
N GLY A 166 -8.42 -7.83 0.71
CA GLY A 166 -8.89 -7.50 -0.62
C GLY A 166 -8.83 -8.68 -1.61
N LEU A 167 -7.81 -9.55 -1.50
CA LEU A 167 -7.56 -10.66 -2.43
C LEU A 167 -8.34 -11.94 -2.13
N ILE A 168 -8.92 -12.09 -0.94
CA ILE A 168 -9.65 -13.32 -0.55
C ILE A 168 -10.67 -13.76 -1.61
N PRO A 169 -11.55 -12.88 -2.16
CA PRO A 169 -12.51 -13.28 -3.17
C PRO A 169 -11.85 -13.62 -4.52
N ASP A 170 -10.76 -12.92 -4.89
CA ASP A 170 -9.98 -13.20 -6.11
C ASP A 170 -9.29 -14.58 -6.03
N PHE A 171 -8.78 -14.97 -4.86
CA PHE A 171 -8.22 -16.31 -4.66
C PHE A 171 -9.27 -17.41 -4.77
N ALA A 172 -10.49 -17.18 -4.32
CA ALA A 172 -11.59 -18.14 -4.50
C ALA A 172 -11.89 -18.38 -5.99
N LEU A 173 -11.93 -17.32 -6.77
CA LEU A 173 -12.12 -17.36 -8.22
C LEU A 173 -11.00 -18.16 -8.91
N LEU A 174 -9.74 -17.87 -8.58
CA LEU A 174 -8.58 -18.57 -9.11
C LEU A 174 -8.55 -20.05 -8.72
N ALA A 175 -8.97 -20.40 -7.50
CA ALA A 175 -9.06 -21.79 -7.03
C ALA A 175 -10.04 -22.63 -7.87
N ILE A 176 -11.11 -22.00 -8.37
CA ILE A 176 -12.12 -22.66 -9.19
C ILE A 176 -11.65 -22.80 -10.63
N LYS A 177 -11.04 -21.76 -11.21
CA LYS A 177 -10.61 -21.75 -12.62
C LYS A 177 -9.31 -22.49 -12.90
N THR A 178 -8.50 -22.75 -11.88
CA THR A 178 -7.20 -23.41 -12.07
C THR A 178 -7.34 -24.93 -12.19
N ASN A 179 -6.82 -25.50 -13.29
CA ASN A 179 -6.78 -26.95 -13.50
C ASN A 179 -5.67 -27.67 -12.71
N ASN A 180 -4.61 -26.96 -12.33
CA ASN A 180 -3.48 -27.55 -11.60
C ASN A 180 -3.86 -27.84 -10.13
N ARG A 181 -3.75 -29.11 -9.71
CA ARG A 181 -4.10 -29.59 -8.36
C ARG A 181 -3.36 -28.86 -7.23
N TYR A 182 -2.07 -28.56 -7.41
CA TYR A 182 -1.26 -27.88 -6.39
C TYR A 182 -1.68 -26.42 -6.25
N LYS A 183 -1.79 -25.69 -7.36
CA LYS A 183 -2.26 -24.30 -7.37
C LYS A 183 -3.67 -24.18 -6.81
N LYS A 184 -4.56 -25.12 -7.15
CA LYS A 184 -5.92 -25.19 -6.60
C LYS A 184 -5.93 -25.35 -5.08
N LYS A 185 -5.06 -26.22 -4.52
CA LYS A 185 -4.94 -26.40 -3.06
C LYS A 185 -4.46 -25.12 -2.39
N ILE A 186 -3.47 -24.44 -2.96
CA ILE A 186 -2.91 -23.19 -2.44
C ILE A 186 -3.97 -22.07 -2.48
N TYR A 187 -4.59 -21.82 -3.63
CA TYR A 187 -5.61 -20.77 -3.76
C TYR A 187 -6.85 -21.04 -2.89
N LYS A 188 -7.26 -22.30 -2.74
CA LYS A 188 -8.35 -22.67 -1.82
C LYS A 188 -8.00 -22.40 -0.35
N TRP A 189 -6.74 -22.62 0.02
CA TRP A 189 -6.28 -22.31 1.38
C TRP A 189 -6.23 -20.78 1.59
N LEU A 190 -5.71 -20.03 0.60
CA LEU A 190 -5.64 -18.58 0.62
C LEU A 190 -7.03 -17.90 0.56
N SER A 191 -8.07 -18.56 0.05
CA SER A 191 -9.42 -17.99 -0.02
C SER A 191 -10.21 -18.12 1.29
N MET A 192 -9.63 -18.67 2.37
CA MET A 192 -10.22 -18.73 3.72
C MET A 192 -11.67 -19.25 3.82
N GLY A 193 -12.09 -20.11 2.89
CA GLY A 193 -13.47 -20.61 2.86
C GLY A 193 -14.49 -19.60 2.33
N TRP A 194 -14.10 -18.77 1.36
CA TRP A 194 -14.99 -17.84 0.66
C TRP A 194 -15.95 -18.53 -0.31
N TYR A 195 -17.25 -18.20 -0.26
CA TYR A 195 -18.33 -18.82 -1.05
C TYR A 195 -19.24 -17.82 -1.80
N ASN A 196 -18.84 -16.55 -1.99
CA ASN A 196 -19.61 -15.52 -2.73
C ASN A 196 -21.05 -15.28 -2.23
N THR A 197 -21.33 -15.55 -0.96
CA THR A 197 -22.63 -15.25 -0.35
C THR A 197 -22.75 -13.74 -0.08
N GLY A 198 -23.94 -13.17 -0.22
CA GLY A 198 -24.18 -11.74 0.03
C GLY A 198 -23.81 -11.33 1.47
N LYS A 199 -24.01 -12.25 2.42
CA LYS A 199 -23.56 -12.11 3.82
C LYS A 199 -22.04 -11.93 3.93
N MET A 200 -21.25 -12.76 3.22
CA MET A 200 -19.78 -12.63 3.17
C MET A 200 -19.34 -11.34 2.47
N TRP A 201 -20.02 -10.93 1.40
CA TRP A 201 -19.73 -9.67 0.72
C TRP A 201 -19.94 -8.45 1.63
N ASN A 202 -21.08 -8.38 2.33
CA ASN A 202 -21.34 -7.30 3.30
C ASN A 202 -20.26 -7.24 4.38
N LEU A 203 -19.84 -8.40 4.89
CA LEU A 203 -18.80 -8.48 5.91
C LEU A 203 -17.45 -8.00 5.38
N HIS A 204 -17.06 -8.45 4.18
CA HIS A 204 -15.83 -8.05 3.50
C HIS A 204 -15.79 -6.56 3.20
N HIS A 205 -16.89 -6.00 2.70
CA HIS A 205 -17.02 -4.58 2.43
C HIS A 205 -16.83 -3.76 3.71
N LYS A 206 -17.52 -4.12 4.80
CA LYS A 206 -17.35 -3.48 6.12
C LYS A 206 -15.90 -3.56 6.60
N MET A 207 -15.26 -4.73 6.50
CA MET A 207 -13.87 -4.91 6.88
C MET A 207 -12.93 -3.97 6.13
N ILE A 208 -13.05 -3.88 4.80
CA ILE A 208 -12.23 -2.99 3.97
C ILE A 208 -12.42 -1.52 4.40
N TYR A 209 -13.65 -1.07 4.64
CA TYR A 209 -13.90 0.30 5.10
C TYR A 209 -13.29 0.60 6.47
N TYR A 210 -13.42 -0.32 7.43
CA TYR A 210 -12.82 -0.15 8.76
C TYR A 210 -11.29 -0.17 8.71
N MET A 211 -10.70 -1.08 7.94
CA MET A 211 -9.24 -1.08 7.72
C MET A 211 -8.76 0.18 7.04
N ALA A 212 -9.47 0.69 6.03
CA ALA A 212 -9.11 1.93 5.35
C ALA A 212 -9.15 3.14 6.29
N THR A 213 -10.11 3.15 7.22
CA THR A 213 -10.24 4.22 8.22
C THR A 213 -9.03 4.25 9.16
N ILE A 214 -8.50 3.08 9.54
CA ILE A 214 -7.31 2.97 10.39
C ILE A 214 -6.01 3.17 9.59
N ALA A 215 -5.96 2.68 8.35
CA ALA A 215 -4.79 2.81 7.49
C ALA A 215 -4.54 4.26 7.04
N ALA A 216 -5.57 5.10 6.91
CA ALA A 216 -5.41 6.49 6.47
C ALA A 216 -4.54 7.33 7.44
N PRO A 217 -4.81 7.37 8.76
CA PRO A 217 -3.90 8.00 9.73
C PRO A 217 -2.52 7.33 9.79
N LEU A 218 -2.45 6.01 9.66
CA LEU A 218 -1.18 5.26 9.66
C LEU A 218 -0.23 5.72 8.55
N VAL A 219 -0.75 5.95 7.34
CA VAL A 219 0.05 6.45 6.21
C VAL A 219 0.69 7.80 6.51
N ILE A 220 -0.03 8.68 7.23
CA ILE A 220 0.47 10.00 7.62
C ILE A 220 1.50 9.87 8.76
N SER A 221 1.22 9.01 9.75
CA SER A 221 2.09 8.74 10.90
C SER A 221 3.47 8.22 10.45
N VAL A 222 3.51 7.14 9.68
CA VAL A 222 4.75 6.42 9.37
C VAL A 222 5.78 7.33 8.69
N HIS A 223 5.36 8.11 7.69
CA HIS A 223 6.29 9.00 7.00
C HIS A 223 6.64 10.26 7.82
N SER A 224 5.77 10.63 8.76
CA SER A 224 6.08 11.66 9.77
C SER A 224 7.13 11.16 10.78
N VAL A 225 7.08 9.88 11.16
CA VAL A 225 8.08 9.24 12.04
C VAL A 225 9.45 9.20 11.37
N VAL A 226 9.52 8.73 10.12
CA VAL A 226 10.77 8.77 9.32
C VAL A 226 11.28 10.21 9.16
N SER A 227 10.38 11.18 9.02
CA SER A 227 10.78 12.59 8.96
C SER A 227 11.34 13.10 10.29
N ASN A 228 10.90 12.55 11.43
CA ASN A 228 11.37 12.94 12.75
C ASN A 228 12.80 12.49 13.02
N ASP A 229 13.34 11.50 12.29
CA ASP A 229 14.77 11.15 12.33
C ASP A 229 15.66 12.36 12.03
N PHE A 230 15.17 13.28 11.20
CA PHE A 230 15.85 14.52 10.89
C PHE A 230 15.35 15.67 11.78
N ALA A 231 14.02 15.86 11.84
CA ALA A 231 13.39 17.05 12.42
C ALA A 231 13.73 17.30 13.89
N VAL A 232 13.90 16.25 14.69
CA VAL A 232 14.13 16.38 16.14
C VAL A 232 15.61 16.53 16.50
N THR A 233 16.50 16.44 15.52
CA THR A 233 17.94 16.65 15.72
C THR A 233 18.26 18.14 15.70
N PRO A 234 19.35 18.59 16.36
CA PRO A 234 19.76 19.99 16.34
C PRO A 234 20.64 20.36 15.13
N ILE A 235 20.70 19.52 14.09
CA ILE A 235 21.54 19.76 12.91
C ILE A 235 20.88 20.85 12.05
N ALA A 236 21.66 21.87 11.66
CA ALA A 236 21.19 22.93 10.77
C ALA A 236 20.72 22.31 9.44
N GLY A 237 19.55 22.74 8.96
CA GLY A 237 18.90 22.15 7.78
C GLY A 237 18.07 20.90 8.05
N TRP A 238 18.24 20.23 9.20
CA TRP A 238 17.35 19.15 9.63
C TRP A 238 16.34 19.61 10.66
N HIS A 239 16.75 20.48 11.58
CA HIS A 239 15.89 20.98 12.65
C HIS A 239 14.77 21.88 12.11
N SER A 240 13.61 21.31 11.81
CA SER A 240 12.49 22.05 11.25
C SER A 240 11.15 21.42 11.57
N THR A 241 10.16 22.27 11.87
CA THR A 241 8.80 21.84 12.21
C THR A 241 7.94 21.50 10.99
N ILE A 242 8.32 21.96 9.79
CA ILE A 242 7.58 21.69 8.55
C ILE A 242 7.88 20.29 7.98
N PHE A 243 8.93 19.64 8.47
CA PHE A 243 9.45 18.39 7.91
C PHE A 243 8.40 17.26 7.88
N PRO A 244 7.68 16.92 8.96
CA PRO A 244 6.70 15.84 8.92
C PRO A 244 5.62 15.98 7.82
N PRO A 245 4.87 17.10 7.71
CA PRO A 245 3.90 17.26 6.63
C PRO A 245 4.56 17.38 5.25
N PHE A 246 5.73 18.02 5.15
CA PHE A 246 6.49 18.16 3.91
C PHE A 246 6.89 16.78 3.35
N PHE A 247 7.43 15.92 4.20
CA PHE A 247 7.82 14.56 3.84
C PHE A 247 6.61 13.76 3.38
N VAL A 248 5.46 13.85 4.06
CA VAL A 248 4.22 13.14 3.67
C VAL A 248 3.75 13.55 2.28
N VAL A 249 3.73 14.85 1.98
CA VAL A 249 3.39 15.34 0.63
C VAL A 249 4.38 14.81 -0.40
N GLY A 250 5.67 14.81 -0.09
CA GLY A 250 6.72 14.25 -0.94
C GLY A 250 6.56 12.75 -1.20
N ALA A 251 6.16 11.97 -0.20
CA ALA A 251 5.88 10.54 -0.34
C ALA A 251 4.68 10.27 -1.24
N VAL A 252 3.59 11.03 -1.06
CA VAL A 252 2.43 10.94 -1.95
C VAL A 252 2.84 11.29 -3.39
N TYR A 253 3.61 12.35 -3.57
CA TYR A 253 4.09 12.79 -4.89
C TYR A 253 4.96 11.75 -5.60
N SER A 254 6.02 11.25 -4.95
CA SER A 254 6.92 10.24 -5.53
C SER A 254 6.21 8.90 -5.76
N GLY A 255 5.35 8.49 -4.82
CA GLY A 255 4.61 7.24 -4.94
C GLY A 255 3.57 7.26 -6.05
N PHE A 256 2.86 8.37 -6.27
CA PHE A 256 1.94 8.49 -7.42
C PHE A 256 2.70 8.48 -8.75
N ALA A 257 3.89 9.09 -8.81
CA ALA A 257 4.76 9.00 -9.99
C ALA A 257 5.20 7.55 -10.25
N MET A 258 5.65 6.81 -9.23
CA MET A 258 6.02 5.39 -9.40
C MET A 258 4.82 4.53 -9.80
N THR A 259 3.65 4.76 -9.18
CA THR A 259 2.40 4.07 -9.51
C THR A 259 2.01 4.31 -10.97
N GLN A 260 2.13 5.54 -11.46
CA GLN A 260 1.88 5.92 -12.86
C GLN A 260 2.78 5.12 -13.82
N ILE A 261 4.08 5.00 -13.52
CA ILE A 261 5.03 4.20 -14.33
C ILE A 261 4.57 2.74 -14.39
N LEU A 262 4.27 2.13 -13.25
CA LEU A 262 3.87 0.72 -13.19
C LEU A 262 2.55 0.45 -13.92
N ILE A 263 1.55 1.29 -13.72
CA ILE A 263 0.24 1.17 -14.37
C ILE A 263 0.37 1.29 -15.88
N ILE A 264 1.18 2.23 -16.38
CA ILE A 264 1.39 2.40 -17.84
C ILE A 264 2.12 1.19 -18.43
N ILE A 265 3.11 0.63 -17.71
CA ILE A 265 3.79 -0.60 -18.13
C ILE A 265 2.79 -1.76 -18.19
N ILE A 266 2.00 -1.98 -17.13
CA ILE A 266 0.98 -3.04 -17.09
C ILE A 266 -0.01 -2.89 -18.23
N ARG A 267 -0.53 -1.66 -18.43
CA ARG A 267 -1.48 -1.31 -19.48
C ARG A 267 -0.97 -1.73 -20.85
N ASN A 268 0.25 -1.34 -21.20
CA ASN A 268 0.79 -1.56 -22.54
C ASN A 268 1.29 -3.00 -22.75
N VAL A 269 1.86 -3.65 -21.74
CA VAL A 269 2.38 -5.02 -21.84
C VAL A 269 1.25 -6.04 -21.93
N PHE A 270 0.22 -5.90 -21.08
CA PHE A 270 -0.91 -6.83 -21.02
C PHE A 270 -2.12 -6.40 -21.85
N ARG A 271 -2.01 -5.27 -22.58
CA ARG A 271 -3.09 -4.70 -23.41
C ARG A 271 -4.39 -4.51 -22.62
N LEU A 272 -4.26 -3.96 -21.41
CA LEU A 272 -5.38 -3.67 -20.50
C LEU A 272 -5.93 -2.25 -20.71
N ASP A 273 -5.80 -1.71 -21.93
CA ASP A 273 -6.26 -0.37 -22.31
C ASP A 273 -7.74 -0.14 -21.99
N ALA A 274 -8.56 -1.20 -22.07
CA ALA A 274 -9.97 -1.12 -21.73
C ALA A 274 -10.23 -0.93 -20.22
N TYR A 275 -9.31 -1.32 -19.35
CA TYR A 275 -9.49 -1.25 -17.89
C TYR A 275 -8.80 -0.03 -17.28
N ILE A 276 -7.72 0.41 -17.92
CA ILE A 276 -6.90 1.55 -17.52
C ILE A 276 -7.05 2.64 -18.60
N ASP A 277 -8.13 3.40 -18.46
CA ASP A 277 -8.48 4.46 -19.40
C ASP A 277 -7.58 5.69 -19.25
N LEU A 278 -7.54 6.52 -20.30
CA LEU A 278 -6.81 7.80 -20.29
C LEU A 278 -7.31 8.74 -19.18
N HIS A 279 -8.57 8.63 -18.78
CA HIS A 279 -9.14 9.39 -17.67
C HIS A 279 -8.43 9.12 -16.34
N ILE A 280 -8.02 7.86 -16.10
CA ILE A 280 -7.30 7.47 -14.88
C ILE A 280 -5.92 8.11 -14.86
N ILE A 281 -5.19 8.01 -15.97
CA ILE A 281 -3.86 8.62 -16.15
C ILE A 281 -3.94 10.15 -15.97
N GLU A 282 -4.95 10.79 -16.57
CA GLU A 282 -5.19 12.22 -16.42
C GLU A 282 -5.50 12.61 -14.96
N THR A 283 -6.27 11.79 -14.25
CA THR A 283 -6.62 12.04 -12.85
C THR A 283 -5.41 11.90 -11.93
N ILE A 284 -4.57 10.88 -12.13
CA ILE A 284 -3.29 10.74 -11.41
C ILE A 284 -2.39 11.95 -11.70
N ASN A 285 -2.30 12.41 -12.94
CA ASN A 285 -1.53 13.61 -13.29
C ASN A 285 -2.04 14.86 -12.56
N LYS A 286 -3.36 15.01 -12.33
CA LYS A 286 -3.90 16.12 -11.55
C LYS A 286 -3.48 16.06 -10.08
N ILE A 287 -3.42 14.85 -9.50
CA ILE A 287 -2.95 14.66 -8.12
C ILE A 287 -1.46 15.00 -8.04
N ILE A 288 -0.63 14.50 -8.97
CA ILE A 288 0.80 14.82 -9.07
C ILE A 288 1.00 16.33 -9.19
N MET A 289 0.22 17.01 -10.03
CA MET A 289 0.30 18.46 -10.19
C MET A 289 0.00 19.18 -8.86
N LEU A 290 -1.06 18.80 -8.15
CA LEU A 290 -1.42 19.39 -6.86
C LEU A 290 -0.32 19.20 -5.82
N THR A 291 0.17 17.97 -5.63
CA THR A 291 1.20 17.68 -4.63
C THR A 291 2.55 18.30 -5.00
N GLY A 292 2.88 18.39 -6.29
CA GLY A 292 4.06 19.12 -6.77
C GLY A 292 4.01 20.62 -6.47
N MET A 293 2.82 21.24 -6.54
CA MET A 293 2.65 22.64 -6.12
C MET A 293 2.79 22.83 -4.61
N LEU A 294 2.29 21.87 -3.80
CA LEU A 294 2.49 21.88 -2.35
C LEU A 294 3.97 21.74 -1.98
N LEU A 295 4.73 20.90 -2.70
CA LEU A 295 6.19 20.81 -2.52
C LEU A 295 6.90 22.11 -2.90
N LEU A 296 6.52 22.72 -4.02
CA LEU A 296 7.07 24.02 -4.43
C LEU A 296 6.83 25.08 -3.35
N LEU A 297 5.63 25.13 -2.76
CA LEU A 297 5.32 26.02 -1.65
C LEU A 297 6.19 25.72 -0.43
N ALA A 298 6.41 24.46 -0.10
CA ALA A 298 7.26 24.07 1.03
C ALA A 298 8.73 24.46 0.83
N TYR A 299 9.29 24.26 -0.37
CA TYR A 299 10.66 24.71 -0.69
C TYR A 299 10.77 26.24 -0.63
N ALA A 300 9.78 26.97 -1.14
CA ALA A 300 9.74 28.42 -1.04
C ALA A 300 9.66 28.87 0.42
N ASN A 301 8.86 28.19 1.24
CA ASN A 301 8.74 28.49 2.67
C ASN A 301 10.05 28.22 3.44
N GLU A 302 10.77 27.14 3.10
CA GLU A 302 12.10 26.85 3.65
C GLU A 302 13.06 28.01 3.38
N MET A 303 13.17 28.44 2.11
CA MET A 303 14.05 29.55 1.73
C MET A 303 13.62 30.88 2.39
N PHE A 304 12.31 31.13 2.47
CA PHE A 304 11.77 32.33 3.11
C PHE A 304 12.04 32.36 4.62
N THR A 305 11.91 31.22 5.29
CA THR A 305 12.19 31.09 6.73
C THR A 305 13.68 31.30 7.00
N ILE A 306 14.56 30.75 6.17
CA ILE A 306 16.00 30.97 6.28
C ILE A 306 16.36 32.44 6.03
N TYR A 307 15.72 33.10 5.06
CA TYR A 307 15.92 34.53 4.81
C TYR A 307 15.53 35.40 6.01
N LEU A 308 14.48 35.02 6.74
CA LEU A 308 14.07 35.69 7.98
C LEU A 308 14.91 35.28 9.20
N SER A 309 15.57 34.12 9.15
CA SER A 309 16.37 33.55 10.23
C SER A 309 17.69 34.32 10.36
N SER A 310 18.05 34.73 11.57
CA SER A 310 19.38 35.30 11.86
C SER A 310 20.47 34.24 12.07
N ASN A 311 20.15 32.96 11.86
CA ASN A 311 21.08 31.86 12.09
C ASN A 311 22.08 31.73 10.93
N GLN A 312 23.33 32.13 11.18
CA GLN A 312 24.41 32.10 10.18
C GLN A 312 24.65 30.70 9.59
N TYR A 313 24.40 29.64 10.35
CA TYR A 313 24.61 28.27 9.89
C TYR A 313 23.57 27.84 8.86
N GLU A 314 22.30 28.20 9.05
CA GLU A 314 21.24 27.92 8.08
C GLU A 314 21.42 28.72 6.80
N ILE A 315 21.82 29.99 6.92
CA ILE A 315 22.15 30.85 5.78
C ILE A 315 23.33 30.25 5.00
N LYS A 316 24.40 29.83 5.70
CA LYS A 316 25.55 29.19 5.05
C LYS A 316 25.15 27.92 4.31
N LEU A 317 24.38 27.05 4.95
CA LEU A 317 23.90 25.80 4.32
C LEU A 317 23.03 26.06 3.08
N SER A 318 22.17 27.08 3.15
CA SER A 318 21.35 27.51 2.01
C SER A 318 22.21 28.06 0.87
N ASN A 319 23.25 28.83 1.17
CA ASN A 319 24.20 29.33 0.17
C ASN A 319 24.99 28.18 -0.49
N GLU A 320 25.39 27.15 0.26
CA GLU A 320 26.02 25.95 -0.30
C GLU A 320 25.07 25.18 -1.24
N LYS A 321 23.78 25.11 -0.88
CA LYS A 321 22.72 24.51 -1.70
C LYS A 321 22.47 25.31 -2.99
N LEU A 322 22.54 26.63 -2.95
CA LEU A 322 22.26 27.52 -4.09
C LEU A 322 23.47 27.77 -5.00
N PHE A 323 24.64 28.02 -4.42
CA PHE A 323 25.83 28.48 -5.15
C PHE A 323 27.07 27.60 -4.93
N GLY A 324 27.02 26.69 -3.97
CA GLY A 324 28.12 25.78 -3.65
C GLY A 324 28.12 24.50 -4.47
N SER A 325 28.81 23.49 -3.95
CA SER A 325 29.01 22.18 -4.59
C SER A 325 27.71 21.42 -4.83
N PHE A 326 26.65 21.68 -4.04
CA PHE A 326 25.36 21.02 -4.19
C PHE A 326 24.42 21.68 -5.21
N SER A 327 24.79 22.84 -5.75
CA SER A 327 23.95 23.60 -6.68
C SER A 327 23.48 22.81 -7.91
N PRO A 328 24.29 21.95 -8.58
CA PRO A 328 23.80 21.20 -9.74
C PRO A 328 22.70 20.21 -9.36
N TYR A 329 22.85 19.53 -8.21
CA TYR A 329 21.86 18.59 -7.70
C TYR A 329 20.58 19.33 -7.30
N PHE A 330 20.71 20.49 -6.65
CA PHE A 330 19.57 21.31 -6.26
C PHE A 330 18.78 21.83 -7.46
N TYR A 331 19.44 22.38 -8.47
CA TYR A 331 18.75 22.86 -9.67
C TYR A 331 18.12 21.73 -10.49
N LEU A 332 18.78 20.57 -10.57
CA LEU A 332 18.19 19.39 -11.20
C LEU A 332 16.96 18.90 -10.41
N MET A 333 17.02 18.89 -9.08
CA MET A 333 15.89 18.57 -8.21
C MET A 333 14.71 19.53 -8.46
N ILE A 334 14.94 20.84 -8.46
CA ILE A 334 13.90 21.85 -8.72
C ILE A 334 13.33 21.71 -10.14
N PHE A 335 14.17 21.45 -11.14
CA PHE A 335 13.69 21.21 -12.50
C PHE A 335 12.75 19.99 -12.57
N CYS A 336 13.17 18.86 -12.00
CA CYS A 336 12.41 17.62 -12.01
C CYS A 336 11.11 17.67 -11.17
N ASN A 337 11.17 18.23 -9.96
CA ASN A 337 10.04 18.22 -9.02
C ASN A 337 9.11 19.44 -9.16
N CYS A 338 9.62 20.59 -9.61
CA CYS A 338 8.84 21.82 -9.63
C CYS A 338 8.52 22.29 -11.05
N ILE A 339 9.51 22.36 -11.95
CA ILE A 339 9.35 23.00 -13.27
C ILE A 339 8.68 22.05 -14.27
N LEU A 340 9.26 20.87 -14.51
CA LEU A 340 8.76 19.91 -15.49
C LEU A 340 7.29 19.48 -15.24
N PRO A 341 6.84 19.24 -13.99
CA PRO A 341 5.46 18.87 -13.70
C PRO A 341 4.44 19.99 -13.96
N GLN A 342 4.84 21.27 -14.03
CA GLN A 342 3.92 22.34 -14.44
C GLN A 342 3.42 22.17 -15.88
N LEU A 343 4.12 21.38 -16.70
CA LEU A 343 3.63 21.01 -18.04
C LEU A 343 2.27 20.30 -18.00
N LEU A 344 1.88 19.70 -16.86
CA LEU A 344 0.59 19.04 -16.66
C LEU A 344 -0.60 20.02 -16.62
N TRP A 345 -0.38 21.34 -16.51
CA TRP A 345 -1.44 22.35 -16.66
C TRP A 345 -2.04 22.34 -18.06
N TRP A 346 -1.22 22.07 -19.09
CA TRP A 346 -1.71 21.96 -20.45
C TRP A 346 -2.36 20.61 -20.68
N LYS A 347 -3.69 20.63 -20.91
CA LYS A 347 -4.49 19.42 -21.20
C LYS A 347 -3.88 18.55 -22.31
N ARG A 348 -3.27 19.17 -23.34
CA ARG A 348 -2.60 18.48 -24.46
C ARG A 348 -1.42 17.61 -24.02
N ILE A 349 -0.72 17.98 -22.96
CA ILE A 349 0.40 17.23 -22.39
C ILE A 349 -0.15 16.21 -21.39
N ARG A 350 -1.07 16.65 -20.51
CA ARG A 350 -1.67 15.83 -19.45
C ARG A 350 -2.36 14.56 -19.93
N THR A 351 -2.95 14.57 -21.13
CA THR A 351 -3.65 13.40 -21.70
C THR A 351 -2.75 12.50 -22.55
N LYS A 352 -1.48 12.88 -22.79
CA LYS A 352 -0.53 12.08 -23.56
C LYS A 352 0.26 11.16 -22.65
N VAL A 353 0.09 9.85 -22.84
CA VAL A 353 0.75 8.79 -22.04
C VAL A 353 2.28 8.95 -22.02
N SER A 354 2.91 9.27 -23.16
CA SER A 354 4.37 9.45 -23.24
C SER A 354 4.88 10.56 -22.31
N TRP A 355 4.19 11.70 -22.24
CA TRP A 355 4.56 12.80 -21.35
C TRP A 355 4.33 12.43 -19.89
N SER A 356 3.27 11.70 -19.56
CA SER A 356 3.05 11.18 -18.21
C SER A 356 4.20 10.31 -17.73
N VAL A 357 4.77 9.45 -18.60
CA VAL A 357 5.93 8.61 -18.25
C VAL A 357 7.18 9.46 -18.02
N VAL A 358 7.47 10.40 -18.93
CA VAL A 358 8.66 11.27 -18.81
C VAL A 358 8.61 12.08 -17.51
N ILE A 359 7.46 12.67 -17.19
CA ILE A 359 7.27 13.45 -15.97
C ILE A 359 7.38 12.54 -14.73
N ALA A 360 6.75 11.36 -14.74
CA ALA A 360 6.82 10.44 -13.61
C ALA A 360 8.25 9.91 -13.32
N VAL A 361 9.03 9.62 -14.36
CA VAL A 361 10.44 9.22 -14.22
C VAL A 361 11.28 10.38 -13.68
N ALA A 362 11.10 11.59 -14.22
CA ALA A 362 11.79 12.78 -13.72
C ALA A 362 11.48 13.04 -12.24
N ILE A 363 10.23 12.92 -11.81
CA ILE A 363 9.82 13.05 -10.41
C ILE A 363 10.50 12.00 -9.54
N SER A 364 10.58 10.75 -9.98
CA SER A 364 11.22 9.69 -9.22
C SER A 364 12.71 9.99 -8.98
N VAL A 365 13.40 10.54 -9.97
CA VAL A 365 14.80 11.01 -9.88
C VAL A 365 14.91 12.26 -9.00
N GLY A 366 14.06 13.26 -9.22
CA GLY A 366 14.07 14.51 -8.45
C GLY A 366 13.80 14.28 -6.96
N MET A 367 12.87 13.40 -6.62
CA MET A 367 12.57 13.03 -5.24
C MET A 367 13.69 12.22 -4.59
N TRP A 368 14.46 11.45 -5.37
CA TRP A 368 15.68 10.81 -4.86
C TRP A 368 16.75 11.86 -4.55
N LEU A 369 16.95 12.83 -5.46
CA LEU A 369 17.87 13.95 -5.26
C LEU A 369 17.48 14.82 -4.05
N GLU A 370 16.18 15.02 -3.80
CA GLU A 370 15.71 15.73 -2.62
C GLU A 370 16.19 15.05 -1.33
N ARG A 371 16.01 13.73 -1.21
CA ARG A 371 16.48 12.99 -0.04
C ARG A 371 18.00 13.00 0.07
N TYR A 372 18.71 12.89 -1.07
CA TYR A 372 20.16 12.97 -1.13
C TYR A 372 20.67 14.31 -0.59
N ILE A 373 20.09 15.43 -1.03
CA ILE A 373 20.46 16.78 -0.59
C ILE A 373 20.13 16.98 0.89
N ILE A 374 18.94 16.59 1.35
CA ILE A 374 18.56 16.74 2.76
C ILE A 374 19.58 16.02 3.66
N VAL A 375 19.90 14.77 3.37
CA VAL A 375 20.78 13.95 4.20
C VAL A 375 22.24 14.43 4.13
N ILE A 376 22.80 14.56 2.92
CA ILE A 376 24.25 14.69 2.77
C ILE A 376 24.70 16.14 2.90
N ASN A 377 24.01 17.11 2.29
CA ASN A 377 24.42 18.52 2.38
C ASN A 377 24.49 19.01 3.83
N SER A 378 23.49 18.62 4.64
CA SER A 378 23.41 19.01 6.06
C SER A 378 24.52 18.38 6.92
N LEU A 379 25.02 17.19 6.53
CA LEU A 379 26.11 16.51 7.23
C LEU A 379 27.50 16.97 6.78
N GLU A 380 27.71 17.22 5.48
CA GLU A 380 28.98 17.74 4.95
C GLU A 380 29.28 19.14 5.47
N ASN A 381 28.26 20.00 5.50
CA ASN A 381 28.36 21.41 5.88
C ASN A 381 27.98 21.64 7.35
N CYS A 382 28.56 20.84 8.24
CA CYS A 382 28.26 20.90 9.67
C CYS A 382 28.76 22.19 10.35
N LEU A 383 28.29 22.41 11.59
CA LEU A 383 28.46 23.64 12.37
C LEU A 383 29.94 24.06 12.60
N LEU A 384 30.89 23.12 12.55
CA LEU A 384 32.30 23.40 12.84
C LEU A 384 33.12 23.35 11.54
N PRO A 385 33.82 24.44 11.15
CA PRO A 385 34.62 24.48 9.92
C PRO A 385 35.68 23.37 9.81
N VAL A 386 36.24 22.92 10.94
CA VAL A 386 37.25 21.85 11.00
C VAL A 386 36.68 20.47 10.63
N ARG A 387 35.36 20.32 10.61
CA ARG A 387 34.65 19.04 10.42
C ARG A 387 34.02 18.89 9.04
N GLN A 388 34.37 19.74 8.07
CA GLN A 388 33.90 19.58 6.70
C GLN A 388 34.57 18.36 6.05
N SER A 389 33.75 17.50 5.44
CA SER A 389 34.21 16.31 4.73
C SER A 389 33.32 16.08 3.53
N THR A 390 33.93 15.73 2.40
CA THR A 390 33.21 15.39 1.17
C THR A 390 32.81 13.92 1.20
N TYR A 391 31.57 13.62 0.87
CA TYR A 391 31.04 12.28 0.71
C TYR A 391 30.87 11.95 -0.79
N HIS A 392 31.34 10.77 -1.17
CA HIS A 392 31.09 10.22 -2.49
C HIS A 392 30.63 8.79 -2.33
N ALA A 393 29.47 8.46 -2.93
CA ALA A 393 28.92 7.12 -2.85
C ALA A 393 29.91 6.10 -3.41
N SER A 394 30.24 5.11 -2.61
CA SER A 394 31.10 4.00 -3.02
C SER A 394 30.39 3.13 -4.07
N TRP A 395 31.17 2.34 -4.81
CA TRP A 395 30.62 1.34 -5.71
C TRP A 395 29.76 0.30 -4.97
N VAL A 396 30.04 0.02 -3.68
CA VAL A 396 29.25 -0.90 -2.85
C VAL A 396 27.83 -0.37 -2.63
N GLU A 397 27.70 0.91 -2.31
CA GLU A 397 26.39 1.56 -2.13
C GLU A 397 25.59 1.60 -3.43
N VAL A 398 26.26 1.81 -4.57
CA VAL A 398 25.64 1.73 -5.90
C VAL A 398 25.16 0.30 -6.20
N CYS A 399 25.96 -0.72 -5.89
CA CYS A 399 25.56 -2.12 -6.01
C CYS A 399 24.31 -2.43 -5.18
N LEU A 400 24.26 -1.96 -3.92
CA LEU A 400 23.09 -2.12 -3.04
C LEU A 400 21.85 -1.43 -3.63
N PHE A 401 22.00 -0.23 -4.19
CA PHE A 401 20.90 0.47 -4.85
C PHE A 401 20.37 -0.29 -6.07
N ILE A 402 21.25 -0.70 -6.99
CA ILE A 402 20.89 -1.51 -8.17
C ILE A 402 20.22 -2.81 -7.74
N GLY A 403 20.75 -3.46 -6.71
CA GLY A 403 20.18 -4.65 -6.09
C GLY A 403 18.76 -4.43 -5.59
N SER A 404 18.50 -3.32 -4.90
CA SER A 404 17.17 -2.97 -4.39
C SER A 404 16.15 -2.75 -5.51
N CYS A 405 16.50 -1.99 -6.56
CA CYS A 405 15.62 -1.80 -7.72
C CYS A 405 15.36 -3.11 -8.47
N SER A 406 16.39 -3.95 -8.61
CA SER A 406 16.30 -5.25 -9.27
C SER A 406 15.44 -6.22 -8.49
N PHE A 407 15.55 -6.22 -7.16
CA PHE A 407 14.71 -7.02 -6.27
C PHE A 407 13.25 -6.60 -6.35
N PHE A 408 12.96 -5.30 -6.39
CA PHE A 408 11.60 -4.78 -6.60
C PHE A 408 11.00 -5.31 -7.91
N ILE A 409 11.73 -5.15 -9.03
CA ILE A 409 11.24 -5.58 -10.34
C ILE A 409 11.02 -7.10 -10.36
N LEU A 410 11.96 -7.89 -9.83
CA LEU A 410 11.81 -9.35 -9.76
C LEU A 410 10.56 -9.75 -8.97
N MET A 411 10.38 -9.21 -7.76
CA MET A 411 9.23 -9.53 -6.91
C MET A 411 7.92 -9.08 -7.57
N PHE A 412 7.91 -7.92 -8.23
CA PHE A 412 6.74 -7.44 -8.94
C PHE A 412 6.37 -8.36 -10.11
N LEU A 413 7.35 -8.79 -10.92
CA LEU A 413 7.15 -9.75 -12.02
C LEU A 413 6.62 -11.10 -11.54
N LEU A 414 7.04 -11.56 -10.35
CA LEU A 414 6.49 -12.75 -9.72
C LEU A 414 5.05 -12.52 -9.28
N MET A 415 4.74 -11.39 -8.63
CA MET A 415 3.37 -11.08 -8.18
C MET A 415 2.38 -11.04 -9.33
N VAL A 416 2.75 -10.43 -10.47
CA VAL A 416 1.96 -10.43 -11.71
C VAL A 416 1.56 -11.85 -12.14
N LYS A 417 2.42 -12.85 -11.87
CA LYS A 417 2.20 -14.24 -12.29
C LYS A 417 1.34 -15.06 -11.33
N PHE A 418 1.28 -14.66 -10.06
CA PHE A 418 0.56 -15.41 -9.03
C PHE A 418 -0.79 -14.80 -8.65
N ILE A 419 -0.96 -13.50 -8.88
CA ILE A 419 -2.05 -12.69 -8.35
C ILE A 419 -2.55 -11.72 -9.45
N PRO A 420 -3.87 -11.46 -9.56
CA PRO A 420 -4.37 -10.46 -10.49
C PRO A 420 -3.98 -9.05 -10.03
N LEU A 421 -3.46 -8.22 -10.94
CA LEU A 421 -3.04 -6.84 -10.64
C LEU A 421 -4.18 -5.82 -10.65
N ILE A 422 -5.35 -6.22 -11.10
CA ILE A 422 -6.60 -5.45 -11.06
C ILE A 422 -7.61 -6.29 -10.27
N ALA A 423 -8.28 -5.69 -9.29
CA ALA A 423 -9.27 -6.37 -8.48
C ALA A 423 -10.47 -6.79 -9.33
N ILE A 424 -10.64 -8.09 -9.56
CA ILE A 424 -11.62 -8.61 -10.54
C ILE A 424 -13.04 -8.25 -10.11
N ASN A 425 -13.33 -8.39 -8.81
CA ASN A 425 -14.69 -8.20 -8.29
C ASN A 425 -15.08 -6.72 -8.19
N GLU A 426 -14.13 -5.85 -7.83
CA GLU A 426 -14.37 -4.40 -7.87
C GLU A 426 -14.55 -3.94 -9.32
N MET A 427 -13.79 -4.49 -10.27
CA MET A 427 -13.92 -4.12 -11.67
C MET A 427 -15.24 -4.59 -12.30
N LYS A 428 -15.74 -5.76 -11.88
CA LYS A 428 -17.09 -6.23 -12.23
C LYS A 428 -18.16 -5.26 -11.73
N SER A 429 -18.06 -4.77 -10.50
CA SER A 429 -18.97 -3.75 -9.97
C SER A 429 -18.85 -2.41 -10.72
N TYR A 430 -17.62 -1.95 -11.02
CA TYR A 430 -17.38 -0.68 -11.69
C TYR A 430 -17.97 -0.66 -13.11
N LYS A 431 -17.67 -1.67 -13.93
CA LYS A 431 -18.13 -1.75 -15.33
C LYS A 431 -19.50 -2.39 -15.51
N GLY A 432 -19.96 -3.20 -14.56
CA GLY A 432 -21.29 -3.83 -14.60
C GLY A 432 -22.43 -2.81 -14.64
N HIS A 433 -22.20 -1.58 -14.18
CA HIS A 433 -23.17 -0.49 -14.27
C HIS A 433 -23.28 0.16 -15.67
N GLU A 434 -22.26 0.05 -16.53
CA GLU A 434 -22.15 0.78 -17.81
C GLU A 434 -22.70 0.03 -19.03
N HIS A 435 -22.83 -1.31 -18.97
CA HIS A 435 -23.36 -2.12 -20.07
C HIS A 435 -24.64 -2.86 -19.67
N TYR A 436 -25.75 -2.13 -19.76
CA TYR A 436 -27.10 -2.68 -19.61
C TYR A 436 -27.68 -3.03 -20.98
N ASP A 437 -27.66 -4.32 -21.32
CA ASP A 437 -28.25 -4.86 -22.54
C ASP A 437 -29.57 -5.56 -22.15
N LYS A 438 -30.72 -4.88 -22.32
CA LYS A 438 -32.08 -5.32 -21.90
C LYS A 438 -32.51 -6.69 -22.46
N THR A 439 -31.78 -7.24 -23.43
CA THR A 439 -32.23 -8.32 -24.31
C THR A 439 -31.74 -9.72 -23.93
N LYS A 440 -30.91 -9.88 -22.89
CA LYS A 440 -30.30 -11.17 -22.56
C LYS A 440 -30.84 -11.77 -21.26
N LYS A 441 -31.99 -12.43 -21.36
CA LYS A 441 -32.47 -13.39 -20.35
C LYS A 441 -31.71 -14.71 -20.52
N ILE A 442 -30.81 -15.03 -19.60
CA ILE A 442 -30.17 -16.36 -19.54
C ILE A 442 -30.91 -17.16 -18.47
N ALA A 443 -31.93 -17.90 -18.89
CA ALA A 443 -32.60 -18.86 -18.04
C ALA A 443 -31.91 -20.22 -18.19
N THR A 444 -31.08 -20.61 -17.22
CA THR A 444 -30.62 -22.00 -17.08
C THR A 444 -31.39 -22.66 -15.95
N HIS A 445 -32.31 -23.55 -16.32
CA HIS A 445 -33.05 -24.39 -15.37
C HIS A 445 -32.23 -25.64 -15.03
N THR A 446 -31.93 -25.83 -13.75
CA THR A 446 -31.60 -27.13 -13.18
C THR A 446 -32.50 -27.37 -11.98
N THR A 447 -33.50 -28.24 -12.17
CA THR A 447 -34.34 -28.74 -11.08
C THR A 447 -33.54 -29.76 -10.28
N PHE A 448 -33.26 -29.44 -9.02
CA PHE A 448 -32.79 -30.41 -8.04
C PHE A 448 -33.90 -30.67 -7.01
N GLU A 449 -33.93 -31.89 -6.48
CA GLU A 449 -34.87 -32.37 -5.45
C GLU A 449 -34.65 -31.70 -4.08
N THR A 450 -34.79 -30.39 -3.99
CA THR A 450 -34.75 -29.66 -2.70
C THR A 450 -35.97 -28.76 -2.52
N ARG A 451 -36.27 -28.43 -1.26
CA ARG A 451 -37.38 -27.54 -0.82
C ARG A 451 -37.17 -26.05 -1.19
N HIS A 452 -36.24 -25.74 -2.09
CA HIS A 452 -35.81 -24.37 -2.40
C HIS A 452 -35.98 -24.04 -3.88
N LEU A 453 -36.43 -22.80 -4.16
CA LEU A 453 -36.41 -22.21 -5.50
C LEU A 453 -35.15 -21.35 -5.64
N ILE A 454 -34.51 -21.42 -6.81
CA ILE A 454 -33.36 -20.59 -7.16
C ILE A 454 -33.78 -19.67 -8.29
N ALA A 455 -33.83 -18.37 -8.00
CA ALA A 455 -34.04 -17.31 -8.97
C ALA A 455 -32.68 -16.81 -9.47
N VAL A 456 -32.46 -16.77 -10.79
CA VAL A 456 -31.18 -16.37 -11.40
C VAL A 456 -31.39 -15.13 -12.26
N PHE A 457 -30.79 -14.03 -11.84
CA PHE A 457 -30.88 -12.74 -12.52
C PHE A 457 -29.68 -12.53 -13.45
N ALA A 458 -29.95 -11.93 -14.60
CA ALA A 458 -28.90 -11.58 -15.56
C ALA A 458 -28.04 -10.39 -15.09
N CYS A 459 -28.62 -9.46 -14.30
CA CYS A 459 -27.91 -8.28 -13.83
C CYS A 459 -28.21 -7.91 -12.36
N GLU A 460 -27.33 -7.08 -11.80
CA GLU A 460 -27.43 -6.60 -10.42
C GLU A 460 -28.72 -5.82 -10.17
N LYS A 461 -29.09 -4.93 -11.10
CA LYS A 461 -30.26 -4.06 -10.96
C LYS A 461 -31.57 -4.85 -10.86
N ASP A 462 -31.70 -5.91 -11.66
CA ASP A 462 -32.89 -6.77 -11.65
C ASP A 462 -32.98 -7.52 -10.31
N LEU A 463 -31.85 -8.00 -9.78
CA LEU A 463 -31.80 -8.61 -8.44
C LEU A 463 -32.19 -7.60 -7.35
N VAL A 464 -31.67 -6.37 -7.41
CA VAL A 464 -31.98 -5.30 -6.45
C VAL A 464 -33.47 -4.95 -6.46
N GLN A 465 -34.06 -4.83 -7.65
CA GLN A 465 -35.50 -4.53 -7.80
C GLN A 465 -36.38 -5.69 -7.34
N ALA A 466 -35.97 -6.94 -7.61
CA ALA A 466 -36.72 -8.13 -7.25
C ALA A 466 -36.59 -8.51 -5.76
N TYR A 467 -35.58 -7.99 -5.05
CA TYR A 467 -35.28 -8.42 -3.69
C TYR A 467 -36.42 -8.18 -2.69
N GLU A 468 -36.91 -6.95 -2.54
CA GLU A 468 -37.96 -6.64 -1.56
C GLU A 468 -39.28 -7.40 -1.85
N PRO A 469 -39.75 -7.49 -3.11
CA PRO A 469 -40.88 -8.35 -3.46
C PRO A 469 -40.65 -9.83 -3.08
N ILE A 470 -39.47 -10.38 -3.37
CA ILE A 470 -39.18 -11.79 -3.09
C ILE A 470 -39.06 -12.05 -1.59
N LYS A 471 -38.43 -11.12 -0.85
CA LYS A 471 -38.27 -11.19 0.60
C LYS A 471 -39.62 -11.19 1.32
N THR A 472 -40.53 -10.33 0.89
CA THR A 472 -41.87 -10.20 1.48
C THR A 472 -42.76 -11.40 1.16
N LEU A 473 -42.67 -11.95 -0.06
CA LEU A 473 -43.52 -13.07 -0.50
C LEU A 473 -43.05 -14.44 -0.03
N TYR A 474 -41.74 -14.71 -0.07
CA TYR A 474 -41.21 -16.08 0.10
C TYR A 474 -40.18 -16.22 1.21
N GLY A 475 -39.68 -15.10 1.74
CA GLY A 475 -38.46 -15.10 2.53
C GLY A 475 -37.22 -15.44 1.69
N ILE A 476 -36.07 -14.90 2.07
CA ILE A 476 -34.80 -15.17 1.39
C ILE A 476 -33.90 -15.94 2.34
N ASN A 477 -33.52 -17.15 1.94
CA ASN A 477 -32.59 -17.95 2.72
C ASN A 477 -31.15 -17.51 2.44
N GLU A 478 -30.83 -17.29 1.16
CA GLU A 478 -29.47 -17.00 0.72
C GLU A 478 -29.45 -16.18 -0.57
N ILE A 479 -28.43 -15.34 -0.70
CA ILE A 479 -28.15 -14.55 -1.90
C ILE A 479 -26.73 -14.88 -2.32
N ILE A 480 -26.51 -15.22 -3.58
CA ILE A 480 -25.19 -15.47 -4.16
C ILE A 480 -24.95 -14.43 -5.24
N THR A 481 -23.84 -13.70 -5.14
CA THR A 481 -23.52 -12.59 -6.04
C THR A 481 -22.05 -12.59 -6.44
N PRO A 482 -21.72 -12.23 -7.69
CA PRO A 482 -20.33 -12.22 -8.16
C PRO A 482 -19.51 -11.05 -7.61
N ASN A 483 -20.18 -10.03 -7.07
CA ASN A 483 -19.65 -8.79 -6.51
C ASN A 483 -20.54 -8.35 -5.35
N HIS A 484 -20.05 -7.42 -4.53
CA HIS A 484 -20.87 -6.81 -3.47
C HIS A 484 -22.08 -6.07 -4.05
N VAL A 485 -23.26 -6.35 -3.51
CA VAL A 485 -24.54 -5.70 -3.84
C VAL A 485 -25.14 -5.11 -2.57
N GLU A 486 -25.64 -3.88 -2.61
CA GLU A 486 -26.12 -3.13 -1.43
C GLU A 486 -27.29 -3.81 -0.68
N VAL A 487 -27.96 -4.76 -1.33
CA VAL A 487 -29.24 -5.32 -0.90
C VAL A 487 -29.08 -6.54 0.02
N SER A 488 -27.86 -7.06 0.21
CA SER A 488 -27.65 -8.15 1.17
C SER A 488 -27.99 -7.73 2.60
N GLU A 489 -28.57 -8.65 3.38
CA GLU A 489 -28.91 -8.40 4.79
C GLU A 489 -27.69 -7.89 5.58
N SER A 490 -27.87 -6.78 6.29
CA SER A 490 -26.82 -6.21 7.11
C SER A 490 -26.57 -7.12 8.33
N ILE A 491 -25.48 -7.87 8.32
CA ILE A 491 -25.03 -8.60 9.51
C ILE A 491 -24.54 -7.56 10.52
N LYS A 492 -25.05 -7.60 11.76
CA LYS A 492 -24.41 -6.91 12.89
C LYS A 492 -23.03 -7.52 13.08
N SER A 493 -21.99 -6.80 12.68
CA SER A 493 -20.62 -7.28 12.77
C SER A 493 -19.98 -6.79 14.06
N THR A 494 -19.25 -7.69 14.72
CA THR A 494 -18.50 -7.39 15.95
C THR A 494 -17.10 -6.84 15.65
N ILE A 495 -16.69 -6.81 14.37
CA ILE A 495 -15.38 -6.33 13.91
C ILE A 495 -14.99 -4.97 14.51
N PRO A 496 -15.77 -3.87 14.38
CA PRO A 496 -15.33 -2.57 14.86
C PRO A 496 -15.25 -2.51 16.39
N GLY A 497 -16.13 -3.22 17.11
CA GLY A 497 -16.11 -3.29 18.57
C GLY A 497 -14.86 -4.02 19.09
N ASN A 498 -14.56 -5.19 18.53
CA ASN A 498 -13.36 -5.95 18.89
C ASN A 498 -12.08 -5.20 18.51
N GLY A 499 -12.09 -4.53 17.34
CA GLY A 499 -10.99 -3.66 16.90
C GLY A 499 -10.73 -2.51 17.87
N LEU A 500 -11.79 -1.82 18.32
CA LEU A 500 -11.67 -0.71 19.27
C LEU A 500 -11.14 -1.18 20.63
N ILE A 501 -11.68 -2.27 21.17
CA ILE A 501 -11.22 -2.84 22.45
C ILE A 501 -9.75 -3.21 22.35
N ALA A 502 -9.37 -3.98 21.32
CA ALA A 502 -7.99 -4.39 21.12
C ALA A 502 -7.05 -3.20 20.90
N GLY A 503 -7.47 -2.17 20.15
CA GLY A 503 -6.67 -0.97 19.93
C GLY A 503 -6.43 -0.17 21.21
N ILE A 504 -7.45 0.03 22.03
CA ILE A 504 -7.32 0.67 23.35
C ILE A 504 -6.38 -0.16 24.25
N THR A 505 -6.57 -1.48 24.29
CA THR A 505 -5.69 -2.39 25.05
C THR A 505 -4.25 -2.28 24.56
N GLY A 506 -4.01 -2.31 23.25
CA GLY A 506 -2.67 -2.18 22.66
C GLY A 506 -2.00 -0.85 23.01
N GLY A 507 -2.74 0.26 22.96
CA GLY A 507 -2.25 1.58 23.36
C GLY A 507 -1.92 1.67 24.85
N ILE A 508 -2.78 1.15 25.73
CA ILE A 508 -2.55 1.12 27.19
C ILE A 508 -1.34 0.25 27.53
N LEU A 509 -1.22 -0.93 26.92
CA LEU A 509 -0.09 -1.82 27.12
C LEU A 509 1.21 -1.19 26.65
N ALA A 510 1.21 -0.56 25.46
CA ALA A 510 2.38 0.14 24.94
C ALA A 510 2.79 1.32 25.83
N PHE A 511 1.83 2.10 26.33
CA PHE A 511 2.09 3.20 27.27
C PHE A 511 2.67 2.68 28.59
N GLY A 512 2.00 1.69 29.21
CA GLY A 512 2.42 1.12 30.48
C GLY A 512 3.80 0.47 30.38
N PHE A 513 4.08 -0.22 29.28
CA PHE A 513 5.39 -0.81 29.02
C PHE A 513 6.49 0.23 28.83
N GLN A 514 6.25 1.28 28.02
CA GLN A 514 7.22 2.37 27.84
C GLN A 514 7.49 3.11 29.15
N TYR A 515 6.45 3.38 29.94
CA TYR A 515 6.58 4.00 31.25
C TYR A 515 7.42 3.13 32.19
N TRP A 516 7.12 1.83 32.26
CA TRP A 516 7.88 0.89 33.08
C TRP A 516 9.35 0.83 32.66
N VAL A 517 9.64 0.71 31.35
CA VAL A 517 11.02 0.68 30.84
C VAL A 517 11.77 1.98 31.15
N MET A 518 11.21 3.14 30.79
CA MET A 518 11.94 4.42 30.78
C MET A 518 11.98 5.12 32.13
N VAL A 519 10.96 4.92 32.98
CA VAL A 519 10.83 5.64 34.26
C VAL A 519 11.22 4.77 35.45
N ILE A 520 10.87 3.48 35.42
CA ILE A 520 11.08 2.58 36.56
C ILE A 520 12.35 1.75 36.38
N LYS A 521 12.46 1.03 35.25
CA LYS A 521 13.46 0.00 35.05
C LYS A 521 14.82 0.56 34.67
N ASN A 522 14.86 1.40 33.63
CA ASN A 522 16.07 2.02 33.08
C ASN A 522 15.94 3.55 33.07
N PRO A 523 15.88 4.22 34.24
CA PRO A 523 15.82 5.67 34.30
C PRO A 523 17.14 6.28 33.82
N MET A 524 17.12 6.84 32.61
CA MET A 524 18.29 7.45 31.99
C MET A 524 18.05 8.95 31.79
N VAL A 525 18.85 9.78 32.45
CA VAL A 525 18.79 11.25 32.32
C VAL A 525 19.74 11.68 31.20
N TYR A 526 19.18 12.07 30.05
CA TYR A 526 19.93 12.61 28.93
C TYR A 526 19.72 14.12 28.82
N GLY A 527 20.77 14.91 29.05
CA GLY A 527 20.74 16.36 28.85
C GLY A 527 19.69 17.09 29.69
N GLY A 528 19.41 16.61 30.90
CA GLY A 528 18.43 17.22 31.82
C GLY A 528 16.96 17.00 31.45
N LYS A 529 16.66 16.16 30.45
CA LYS A 529 15.28 15.85 30.07
C LYS A 529 14.56 15.04 31.17
N PRO A 530 13.24 15.23 31.36
CA PRO A 530 12.48 14.43 32.31
C PRO A 530 12.50 12.96 31.89
N LEU A 531 12.53 12.06 32.88
CA LEU A 531 12.44 10.61 32.66
C LEU A 531 11.15 10.23 31.92
N PHE A 532 10.06 10.95 32.24
CA PHE A 532 8.79 10.83 31.55
C PHE A 532 8.68 11.88 30.43
N SER A 533 8.87 11.46 29.18
CA SER A 533 8.70 12.29 27.98
C SER A 533 7.48 11.83 27.19
N PHE A 534 6.29 12.25 27.61
CA PHE A 534 5.03 11.83 26.97
C PHE A 534 5.01 12.00 25.44
N PRO A 535 5.45 13.13 24.83
CA PRO A 535 5.42 13.29 23.38
C PRO A 535 6.23 12.23 22.63
N SER A 536 7.36 11.79 23.21
CA SER A 536 8.23 10.77 22.62
C SER A 536 7.59 9.38 22.61
N PHE A 537 6.61 9.13 23.48
CA PHE A 537 5.94 7.83 23.57
C PHE A 537 4.77 7.72 22.60
N VAL A 538 4.24 8.84 22.12
CA VAL A 538 3.05 8.90 21.26
C VAL A 538 3.19 8.05 19.98
N PRO A 539 4.30 8.10 19.23
CA PRO A 539 4.44 7.29 18.01
C PRO A 539 4.25 5.80 18.29
N VAL A 540 4.95 5.25 19.29
CA VAL A 540 4.87 3.81 19.62
C VAL A 540 3.49 3.44 20.17
N ILE A 541 2.85 4.30 20.97
CA ILE A 541 1.48 4.08 21.46
C ILE A 541 0.51 3.99 20.29
N PHE A 542 0.61 4.92 19.34
CA PHE A 542 -0.26 4.98 18.17
C PHE A 542 -0.07 3.75 17.27
N GLU A 543 1.17 3.41 16.93
CA GLU A 543 1.49 2.26 16.08
C GLU A 543 1.00 0.94 16.71
N CYS A 544 1.25 0.73 18.01
CA CYS A 544 0.74 -0.45 18.73
C CYS A 544 -0.79 -0.51 18.79
N ALA A 545 -1.46 0.61 19.02
CA ALA A 545 -2.93 0.67 19.02
C ALA A 545 -3.51 0.29 17.65
N VAL A 546 -2.93 0.82 16.57
CA VAL A 546 -3.31 0.50 15.19
C VAL A 546 -3.08 -0.99 14.89
N LEU A 547 -1.91 -1.52 15.24
CA LEU A 547 -1.57 -2.91 14.99
C LEU A 547 -2.54 -3.87 15.68
N PHE A 548 -2.79 -3.67 16.98
CA PHE A 548 -3.71 -4.52 17.74
C PHE A 548 -5.15 -4.43 17.21
N ALA A 549 -5.61 -3.24 16.86
CA ALA A 549 -6.93 -3.05 16.27
C ALA A 549 -7.07 -3.84 14.95
N VAL A 550 -6.12 -3.70 14.03
CA VAL A 550 -6.17 -4.38 12.73
C VAL A 550 -6.07 -5.90 12.86
N LEU A 551 -5.20 -6.40 13.74
CA LEU A 551 -5.09 -7.84 14.00
C LEU A 551 -6.41 -8.40 14.56
N ALA A 552 -7.00 -7.75 15.56
CA ALA A 552 -8.26 -8.20 16.15
C ALA A 552 -9.43 -8.13 15.17
N MET A 553 -9.50 -7.07 14.36
CA MET A 553 -10.49 -6.96 13.27
C MET A 553 -10.32 -8.11 12.28
N PHE A 554 -9.08 -8.43 11.89
CA PHE A 554 -8.82 -9.47 10.90
C PHE A 554 -9.15 -10.86 11.44
N VAL A 555 -8.76 -11.17 12.68
CA VAL A 555 -9.14 -12.43 13.33
C VAL A 555 -10.67 -12.55 13.46
N THR A 556 -11.34 -11.48 13.88
CA THR A 556 -12.81 -11.45 13.96
C THR A 556 -13.45 -11.68 12.60
N PHE A 557 -12.94 -11.03 11.55
CA PHE A 557 -13.38 -11.21 10.17
C PHE A 557 -13.25 -12.68 9.72
N VAL A 558 -12.13 -13.33 9.98
CA VAL A 558 -11.92 -14.75 9.63
C VAL A 558 -12.86 -15.67 10.42
N ILE A 559 -13.10 -15.40 11.70
CA ILE A 559 -14.05 -16.17 12.52
C ILE A 559 -15.47 -15.99 11.99
N GLU A 560 -15.91 -14.75 11.70
CA GLU A 560 -17.24 -14.46 11.15
C GLU A 560 -17.42 -15.09 9.76
N LEU A 561 -16.40 -15.07 8.88
CA LEU A 561 -16.41 -15.78 7.60
C LEU A 561 -16.66 -17.28 7.79
N ARG A 562 -15.94 -17.93 8.71
CA ARG A 562 -16.09 -19.37 8.98
C ARG A 562 -17.45 -19.71 9.59
N ARG A 563 -18.01 -18.82 10.41
CA ARG A 563 -19.36 -18.98 11.00
C ARG A 563 -20.47 -18.92 9.96
N ILE A 564 -20.34 -18.05 8.94
CA ILE A 564 -21.30 -17.99 7.84
C ILE A 564 -21.32 -19.32 7.07
N GLY A 565 -20.16 -19.97 6.91
CA GLY A 565 -20.06 -21.30 6.30
C GLY A 565 -20.41 -21.31 4.81
N ALA A 566 -20.65 -22.49 4.26
CA ALA A 566 -20.78 -22.73 2.82
C ALA A 566 -22.19 -22.55 2.23
N GLY A 567 -23.15 -22.00 2.98
CA GLY A 567 -24.51 -21.83 2.47
C GLY A 567 -25.28 -23.13 2.24
N ILE A 568 -26.49 -23.03 1.67
CA ILE A 568 -27.43 -24.15 1.46
C ILE A 568 -27.13 -24.94 0.18
N ASN A 569 -26.36 -24.40 -0.77
CA ASN A 569 -26.13 -25.09 -2.04
C ASN A 569 -24.66 -25.09 -2.48
N HIS A 570 -24.09 -26.29 -2.57
CA HIS A 570 -22.65 -26.50 -2.72
C HIS A 570 -22.25 -26.92 -4.14
N ASP A 571 -23.12 -26.76 -5.15
CA ASP A 571 -22.73 -27.06 -6.52
C ASP A 571 -21.96 -25.90 -7.14
N LYS A 572 -20.63 -26.08 -7.18
CA LYS A 572 -19.66 -25.13 -7.75
C LYS A 572 -19.80 -24.96 -9.27
N SER A 573 -20.74 -25.69 -9.88
CA SER A 573 -21.12 -25.62 -11.29
C SER A 573 -22.08 -24.47 -11.59
N ILE A 574 -22.80 -23.95 -10.58
CA ILE A 574 -23.73 -22.84 -10.78
C ILE A 574 -22.89 -21.58 -11.00
N GLY A 575 -23.01 -21.01 -12.20
CA GLY A 575 -22.22 -19.87 -12.65
C GLY A 575 -22.33 -18.66 -11.71
N TYR A 576 -21.35 -17.76 -11.81
CA TYR A 576 -21.23 -16.50 -11.07
C TYR A 576 -22.30 -15.46 -11.51
N GLY A 577 -23.56 -15.86 -11.53
CA GLY A 577 -24.72 -15.01 -11.76
C GLY A 577 -25.25 -14.41 -10.46
N PHE A 578 -26.18 -13.46 -10.60
CA PHE A 578 -26.91 -12.88 -9.47
C PHE A 578 -28.01 -13.87 -9.08
N MET A 579 -27.99 -14.44 -7.88
CA MET A 579 -28.94 -15.49 -7.50
C MET A 579 -29.58 -15.25 -6.15
N ILE A 580 -30.87 -15.56 -6.05
CA ILE A 580 -31.63 -15.58 -4.79
C ILE A 580 -32.16 -16.99 -4.58
N ILE A 581 -31.92 -17.54 -3.39
CA ILE A 581 -32.43 -18.84 -2.95
C ILE A 581 -33.56 -18.59 -1.94
N THR A 582 -34.77 -19.04 -2.26
CA THR A 582 -35.96 -18.89 -1.43
C THR A 582 -36.58 -20.24 -1.07
N CYS A 583 -37.31 -20.28 0.04
CA CYS A 583 -38.18 -21.40 0.37
C CYS A 583 -39.50 -21.26 -0.39
N ALA A 584 -39.98 -22.35 -1.00
CA ALA A 584 -41.30 -22.34 -1.62
C ALA A 584 -42.00 -23.69 -1.46
N GLU A 585 -43.22 -23.64 -0.94
CA GLU A 585 -44.09 -24.80 -0.75
C GLU A 585 -44.80 -25.20 -2.06
N ASN A 586 -45.07 -24.25 -2.97
CA ASN A 586 -45.76 -24.50 -4.24
C ASN A 586 -44.90 -24.08 -5.46
N LYS A 587 -44.40 -25.05 -6.24
CA LYS A 587 -43.32 -24.83 -7.24
C LYS A 587 -43.77 -24.14 -8.53
N THR A 588 -45.02 -24.32 -8.97
CA THR A 588 -45.48 -23.90 -10.31
C THR A 588 -45.95 -22.44 -10.36
N GLU A 589 -46.72 -21.99 -9.38
CA GLU A 589 -47.24 -20.62 -9.29
C GLU A 589 -46.10 -19.62 -8.98
N ASN A 590 -45.23 -19.98 -8.05
CA ASN A 590 -44.06 -19.18 -7.67
C ASN A 590 -43.06 -19.02 -8.82
N LYS A 591 -42.98 -20.00 -9.74
CA LYS A 591 -42.12 -19.89 -10.93
C LYS A 591 -42.57 -18.76 -11.86
N GLN A 592 -43.87 -18.63 -12.11
CA GLN A 592 -44.38 -17.56 -12.99
C GLN A 592 -44.20 -16.18 -12.36
N GLN A 593 -44.44 -16.06 -11.05
CA GLN A 593 -44.24 -14.80 -10.32
C GLN A 593 -42.75 -14.38 -10.29
N LEU A 594 -41.81 -15.31 -10.07
CA LEU A 594 -40.38 -15.02 -10.13
C LEU A 594 -39.94 -14.56 -11.53
N MET A 595 -40.45 -15.17 -12.60
CA MET A 595 -40.17 -14.75 -13.98
C MET A 595 -40.75 -13.36 -14.31
N GLN A 596 -41.86 -12.96 -13.70
CA GLN A 596 -42.42 -11.60 -13.80
C GLN A 596 -41.55 -10.57 -13.08
N LEU A 597 -40.87 -10.98 -12.00
CA LEU A 597 -39.91 -10.16 -11.25
C LEU A 597 -38.52 -10.10 -11.91
N GLY A 598 -38.34 -10.71 -13.09
CA GLY A 598 -37.10 -10.62 -13.88
C GLY A 598 -36.06 -11.71 -13.64
N ALA A 599 -36.45 -12.82 -12.97
CA ALA A 599 -35.61 -14.01 -12.78
C ALA A 599 -35.52 -14.94 -14.00
#